data_AF-A0A1Y4RY54-F1
#
_entry.id   AF-A0A1Y4RY54-F1
#
_cell.length_a   1.000
_cell.length_b   1.000
_cell.length_c   1.000
_cell.angle_alpha   90.00
_cell.angle_beta   90.00
_cell.angle_gamma   90.00
#
_symmetry.space_group_name_H-M   'P 1'
#
loop_
_entity.id
_entity.type
_entity.pdbx_description
1 polymer ?
#
loop_
_entity_poly.entity_id
_entity_poly.type
_entity_poly.pdbx_seq_one_letter_code
_entity_poly.pdbx_strand_id
1 'polypeptide(L)'
;MLPVWLLLMLNGLFVSLRLTGGEGSFPRPLKAEEERACLEAMAAGDPEARDRLIEHNLRLVAHIVKKYYTPNGDQDDLISIGTIGLIKGITTFKSDKQVRLATYASRCIENAILSQQTFYLSMWLIAPT
;
A
#
# COMPACT_ATOMS: atom_id res chain seq x y z
N MET A 1 -5.78 3.10 44.97
CA MET A 1 -4.38 2.98 44.51
C MET A 1 -4.24 1.60 43.89
N LEU A 2 -4.04 1.50 42.57
CA LEU A 2 -3.85 0.19 41.93
C LEU A 2 -2.48 -0.39 42.35
N PRO A 3 -2.37 -1.68 42.71
CA PRO A 3 -1.13 -2.27 43.19
C PRO A 3 -0.10 -2.33 42.06
N VAL A 4 1.16 -1.98 42.36
CA VAL A 4 2.28 -1.89 41.39
C VAL A 4 2.49 -3.18 40.61
N TRP A 5 2.21 -4.33 41.23
CA TRP A 5 2.27 -5.64 40.58
C TRP A 5 1.27 -5.82 39.42
N LEU A 6 0.08 -5.21 39.52
CA LEU A 6 -0.92 -5.26 38.45
C LEU A 6 -0.46 -4.47 37.22
N LEU A 7 0.20 -3.32 37.45
CA LEU A 7 0.81 -2.50 36.40
C LEU A 7 1.98 -3.22 35.71
N LEU A 8 2.81 -3.96 36.46
CA LEU A 8 3.89 -4.77 35.90
C LEU A 8 3.37 -5.94 35.07
N MET A 9 2.34 -6.64 35.56
CA MET A 9 1.68 -7.73 34.84
C MET A 9 1.01 -7.25 33.54
N LEU A 10 0.32 -6.11 33.59
CA LEU A 10 -0.31 -5.52 32.41
C LEU A 10 0.72 -5.04 31.37
N ASN A 11 1.81 -4.41 31.81
CA ASN A 11 2.89 -4.01 30.90
C ASN A 11 3.61 -5.21 30.28
N GLY A 12 3.84 -6.29 31.04
CA GLY A 12 4.41 -7.53 30.53
C GLY A 12 3.52 -8.19 29.48
N LEU A 13 2.22 -8.24 29.72
CA LEU A 13 1.23 -8.73 28.75
C LEU A 13 1.21 -7.85 27.48
N PHE A 14 1.29 -6.54 27.63
CA PHE A 14 1.32 -5.60 26.50
C PHE A 14 2.58 -5.75 25.65
N VAL A 15 3.75 -5.96 26.28
CA VAL A 15 5.01 -6.23 25.58
C VAL A 15 4.96 -7.58 24.87
N SER A 16 4.42 -8.61 25.50
CA SER A 16 4.26 -9.93 24.88
C SER A 16 3.32 -9.88 23.67
N LEU A 17 2.19 -9.15 23.76
CA LEU A 17 1.28 -8.92 22.64
C LEU A 17 1.93 -8.13 21.50
N ARG A 18 2.78 -7.13 21.80
CA ARG A 18 3.54 -6.41 20.76
C ARG A 18 4.60 -7.28 20.10
N LEU A 19 5.27 -8.14 20.85
CA LEU A 19 6.33 -9.02 20.31
C LEU A 19 5.77 -10.19 19.50
N THR A 20 4.54 -10.63 19.80
CA THR A 20 3.85 -11.70 19.04
C THR A 20 3.15 -11.15 17.79
N GLY A 21 3.04 -9.82 17.66
CA GLY A 21 2.50 -9.13 16.50
C GLY A 21 3.46 -9.08 15.32
N GLY A 22 3.78 -10.25 14.77
CA GLY A 22 4.10 -10.52 13.36
C GLY A 22 5.25 -9.74 12.72
N GLU A 23 6.20 -10.48 12.14
CA GLU A 23 7.01 -10.01 11.01
C GLU A 23 6.13 -9.15 10.09
N GLY A 24 6.56 -7.90 9.81
CA GLY A 24 5.69 -6.87 9.24
C GLY A 24 4.71 -7.40 8.19
N SER A 25 3.43 -7.07 8.37
CA SER A 25 2.18 -7.60 7.77
C SER A 25 2.14 -7.84 6.25
N PHE A 26 3.22 -7.60 5.52
CA PHE A 26 3.27 -7.67 4.06
C PHE A 26 4.34 -8.67 3.60
N PRO A 27 3.97 -9.59 2.68
CA PRO A 27 4.90 -10.58 2.15
C PRO A 27 6.12 -9.93 1.49
N ARG A 28 7.23 -10.67 1.46
CA ARG A 28 8.48 -10.20 0.83
C ARG A 28 8.24 -10.03 -0.67
N PRO A 29 8.88 -9.05 -1.35
CA PRO A 29 8.73 -8.90 -2.80
C PRO A 29 9.12 -10.19 -3.53
N LEU A 30 8.39 -10.53 -4.62
CA LEU A 30 8.67 -11.71 -5.44
C LEU A 30 10.08 -11.61 -6.04
N LYS A 31 10.66 -12.77 -6.33
CA LYS A 31 11.86 -12.82 -7.19
C LYS A 31 11.49 -12.40 -8.61
N ALA A 32 12.47 -11.88 -9.35
CA ALA A 32 12.25 -11.42 -10.72
C ALA A 32 11.71 -12.51 -11.67
N GLU A 33 12.05 -13.77 -11.43
CA GLU A 33 11.55 -14.92 -12.20
C GLU A 33 10.08 -15.21 -11.90
N GLU A 34 9.70 -15.23 -10.62
CA GLU A 34 8.32 -15.46 -10.17
C GLU A 34 7.41 -14.29 -10.56
N GLU A 35 7.92 -13.05 -10.52
CA GLU A 35 7.20 -11.85 -10.99
C GLU A 35 6.87 -11.99 -12.48
N ARG A 36 7.81 -12.44 -13.31
CA ARG A 36 7.57 -12.66 -14.74
C ARG A 36 6.52 -13.74 -14.99
N ALA A 37 6.60 -14.86 -14.28
CA ALA A 37 5.61 -15.93 -14.38
C ALA A 37 4.19 -15.44 -13.99
N CYS A 38 4.08 -14.65 -12.91
CA CYS A 38 2.80 -14.06 -12.51
C CYS A 38 2.29 -13.04 -13.54
N LEU A 39 3.17 -12.25 -14.15
CA LEU A 39 2.79 -11.31 -15.20
C LEU A 39 2.28 -12.02 -16.47
N GLU A 40 2.88 -13.14 -16.85
CA GLU A 40 2.42 -13.98 -17.95
C GLU A 40 1.06 -14.62 -17.65
N ALA A 41 0.88 -15.17 -16.45
CA ALA A 41 -0.40 -15.71 -16.00
C ALA A 41 -1.50 -14.63 -15.93
N MET A 42 -1.17 -13.43 -15.45
CA MET A 42 -2.08 -12.29 -15.45
C MET A 42 -2.46 -11.87 -16.88
N ALA A 43 -1.51 -11.92 -17.84
CA ALA A 43 -1.80 -11.66 -19.25
C ALA A 43 -2.70 -12.73 -19.87
N ALA A 44 -2.65 -13.96 -19.38
CA ALA A 44 -3.58 -15.03 -19.72
C ALA A 44 -4.96 -14.90 -19.03
N GLY A 45 -5.15 -13.91 -18.14
CA GLY A 45 -6.41 -13.62 -17.47
C GLY A 45 -6.58 -14.30 -16.11
N ASP A 46 -5.51 -14.82 -15.50
CA ASP A 46 -5.57 -15.42 -14.16
C ASP A 46 -5.73 -14.35 -13.05
N PRO A 47 -6.86 -14.34 -12.32
CA PRO A 47 -7.06 -13.42 -11.21
C PRO A 47 -6.13 -13.68 -10.02
N GLU A 48 -5.73 -14.93 -9.75
CA GLU A 48 -4.86 -15.24 -8.61
C GLU A 48 -3.46 -14.69 -8.80
N ALA A 49 -2.96 -14.67 -10.04
CA ALA A 49 -1.67 -14.09 -10.37
C ALA A 49 -1.66 -12.58 -10.12
N ARG A 50 -2.76 -11.89 -10.44
CA ARG A 50 -2.94 -10.46 -10.16
C ARG A 50 -2.92 -10.18 -8.67
N ASP A 51 -3.68 -10.95 -7.90
CA ASP A 51 -3.82 -10.73 -6.46
C ASP A 51 -2.48 -10.99 -5.74
N ARG A 52 -1.73 -12.01 -6.15
CA ARG A 52 -0.33 -12.22 -5.71
C ARG A 52 0.57 -11.02 -6.03
N LEU A 53 0.51 -10.48 -7.24
CA LEU A 53 1.30 -9.30 -7.59
C LEU A 53 0.94 -8.09 -6.72
N ILE A 54 -0.33 -7.90 -6.38
CA ILE A 54 -0.79 -6.81 -5.51
C ILE A 54 -0.21 -6.99 -4.11
N GLU A 55 -0.44 -8.13 -3.46
CA GLU A 55 -0.06 -8.38 -2.06
C GLU A 55 1.42 -8.16 -1.80
N HIS A 56 2.27 -8.67 -2.70
CA HIS A 56 3.72 -8.56 -2.56
C HIS A 56 4.26 -7.16 -2.88
N ASN A 57 3.48 -6.31 -3.57
CA ASN A 57 3.83 -4.92 -3.86
C ASN A 57 3.17 -3.91 -2.91
N LEU A 58 2.34 -4.34 -1.95
CA LEU A 58 1.72 -3.43 -0.96
C LEU A 58 2.73 -2.64 -0.14
N ARG A 59 3.92 -3.20 0.13
CA ARG A 59 5.01 -2.49 0.83
C ARG A 59 5.43 -1.21 0.11
N LEU A 60 5.33 -1.19 -1.21
CA LEU A 60 5.66 -0.03 -2.03
C LEU A 60 4.68 1.12 -1.77
N VAL A 61 3.40 0.82 -1.59
CA VAL A 61 2.35 1.81 -1.29
C VAL A 61 2.68 2.52 0.02
N ALA A 62 2.91 1.76 1.10
CA ALA A 62 3.25 2.32 2.41
C ALA A 62 4.52 3.20 2.35
N HIS A 63 5.51 2.80 1.55
CA HIS A 63 6.73 3.58 1.37
C HIS A 63 6.50 4.91 0.64
N ILE A 64 5.74 4.90 -0.45
CA ILE A 64 5.46 6.11 -1.25
C ILE A 64 4.55 7.06 -0.48
N VAL A 65 3.47 6.54 0.09
CA VAL A 65 2.47 7.32 0.83
C VAL A 65 3.08 8.08 2.00
N LYS A 66 4.09 7.52 2.68
CA LYS A 66 4.83 8.19 3.77
C LYS A 66 5.41 9.55 3.36
N LYS A 67 5.76 9.75 2.09
CA LYS A 67 6.26 11.05 1.58
C LYS A 67 5.19 12.14 1.55
N TYR A 68 3.91 11.74 1.48
CA TYR A 68 2.76 12.63 1.33
C TYR A 68 2.02 12.88 2.66
N TYR A 69 2.57 12.41 3.77
CA TYR A 69 1.98 12.62 5.09
C TYR A 69 2.02 14.09 5.47
N THR A 70 0.86 14.61 5.84
CA THR A 70 0.69 15.94 6.41
C THR A 70 0.19 15.81 7.85
N PRO A 71 0.55 16.73 8.76
CA PRO A 71 0.17 16.65 10.18
C PRO A 71 -1.34 16.57 10.44
N ASN A 72 -2.15 17.07 9.51
CA ASN A 72 -3.61 17.10 9.59
C ASN A 72 -4.28 16.18 8.55
N GLY A 73 -3.51 15.36 7.84
CA GLY A 73 -4.01 14.48 6.78
C GLY A 73 -4.42 13.11 7.31
N ASP A 74 -5.47 12.54 6.72
CA ASP A 74 -5.87 11.17 6.98
C ASP A 74 -4.90 10.20 6.28
N GLN A 75 -4.12 9.47 7.08
CA GLN A 75 -3.13 8.53 6.58
C GLN A 75 -3.79 7.29 5.97
N ASP A 76 -4.92 6.86 6.52
CA ASP A 76 -5.63 5.67 6.06
C ASP A 76 -6.29 5.91 4.70
N ASP A 77 -6.75 7.14 4.45
CA ASP A 77 -7.21 7.58 3.13
C ASP A 77 -6.07 7.53 2.10
N LEU A 78 -4.89 8.07 2.42
CA LEU A 78 -3.75 8.06 1.51
C LEU A 78 -3.29 6.64 1.17
N ILE A 79 -3.31 5.73 2.15
CA ILE A 79 -3.00 4.31 1.94
C ILE A 79 -4.06 3.65 1.05
N SER A 80 -5.34 3.95 1.26
CA SER A 80 -6.44 3.43 0.45
C SER A 80 -6.34 3.91 -1.01
N ILE A 81 -6.12 5.21 -1.22
CA ILE A 81 -5.91 5.82 -2.54
C ILE A 81 -4.68 5.22 -3.23
N GLY A 82 -3.57 5.09 -2.50
CA GLY A 82 -2.35 4.50 -3.01
C GLY A 82 -2.54 3.03 -3.42
N THR A 83 -3.30 2.26 -2.63
CA THR A 83 -3.66 0.88 -2.95
C THR A 83 -4.50 0.79 -4.24
N ILE A 84 -5.46 1.68 -4.42
CA ILE A 84 -6.23 1.78 -5.68
C ILE A 84 -5.30 2.09 -6.86
N GLY A 85 -4.34 3.00 -6.67
CA GLY A 85 -3.32 3.33 -7.66
C GLY A 85 -2.44 2.12 -8.04
N LEU A 86 -2.04 1.31 -7.06
CA LEU A 86 -1.28 0.08 -7.27
C LEU A 86 -2.10 -0.94 -8.08
N ILE A 87 -3.34 -1.23 -7.67
CA ILE A 87 -4.22 -2.18 -8.36
C ILE A 87 -4.42 -1.77 -9.82
N LYS A 88 -4.68 -0.48 -10.06
CA LYS A 88 -4.79 0.07 -11.42
C LYS A 88 -3.49 -0.11 -12.20
N GLY A 89 -2.35 0.21 -11.59
CA GLY A 89 -1.03 0.07 -12.20
C GLY A 89 -0.71 -1.38 -12.60
N ILE A 90 -1.00 -2.36 -11.75
CA ILE A 90 -0.81 -3.78 -12.06
C ILE A 90 -1.75 -4.22 -13.19
N THR A 91 -3.02 -3.82 -13.13
CA THR A 91 -4.02 -4.20 -14.14
C THR A 91 -3.70 -3.64 -15.53
N THR A 92 -3.14 -2.43 -15.62
CA THR A 92 -2.80 -1.79 -16.90
C THR A 92 -1.36 -1.99 -17.34
N PHE A 93 -0.57 -2.75 -16.57
CA PHE A 93 0.84 -2.98 -16.88
C PHE A 93 0.99 -3.84 -18.14
N LYS A 94 1.94 -3.48 -19.00
CA LYS A 94 2.32 -4.25 -20.19
C LYS A 94 3.82 -4.51 -20.15
N SER A 95 4.21 -5.78 -20.25
CA SER A 95 5.61 -6.24 -20.23
C SER A 95 6.44 -5.78 -21.44
N ASP A 96 5.77 -5.34 -22.52
CA ASP A 96 6.37 -4.88 -23.77
C ASP A 96 7.36 -3.71 -23.59
N LYS A 97 7.17 -2.87 -22.57
CA LYS A 97 7.92 -1.62 -22.42
C LYS A 97 9.31 -1.75 -21.77
N GLN A 98 9.80 -2.96 -21.45
CA GLN A 98 11.06 -3.20 -20.72
C GLN A 98 11.22 -2.39 -19.40
N VAL A 99 10.11 -1.98 -18.78
CA VAL A 99 10.11 -1.28 -17.49
C VAL A 99 9.75 -2.27 -16.38
N ARG A 100 10.45 -2.17 -15.24
CA ARG A 100 10.11 -2.97 -14.05
C ARG A 100 8.72 -2.61 -13.53
N LEU A 101 7.95 -3.62 -13.10
CA LEU A 101 6.60 -3.42 -12.56
C LEU A 101 6.60 -2.39 -11.43
N ALA A 102 7.53 -2.50 -10.48
CA ALA A 102 7.66 -1.57 -9.36
C ALA A 102 7.83 -0.10 -9.79
N THR A 103 8.59 0.17 -10.87
CA THR A 103 8.78 1.53 -11.39
C THR A 103 7.50 2.09 -12.01
N TYR A 104 6.74 1.25 -12.70
CA TYR A 104 5.46 1.67 -13.28
C TYR A 104 4.41 1.87 -12.19
N ALA A 105 4.29 0.90 -11.28
CA ALA A 105 3.39 0.95 -10.14
C ALA A 105 3.65 2.17 -9.25
N SER A 106 4.91 2.53 -8.99
CA SER A 106 5.24 3.73 -8.20
C SER A 106 4.66 5.00 -8.82
N ARG A 107 4.75 5.15 -10.15
CA ARG A 107 4.16 6.29 -10.87
C ARG A 107 2.64 6.28 -10.80
N CYS A 108 2.00 5.12 -10.88
CA CYS A 108 0.55 5.00 -10.74
C CYS A 108 0.08 5.38 -9.33
N ILE A 109 0.83 5.00 -8.30
CA ILE A 109 0.53 5.34 -6.90
C ILE A 109 0.67 6.85 -6.68
N GLU A 110 1.79 7.46 -7.11
CA GLU A 110 2.00 8.91 -7.03
C GLU A 110 0.87 9.68 -7.74
N ASN A 111 0.52 9.25 -8.95
CA ASN A 111 -0.54 9.88 -9.72
C ASN A 111 -1.92 9.75 -9.07
N ALA A 112 -2.22 8.62 -8.43
CA ALA A 112 -3.48 8.44 -7.72
C ALA A 112 -3.60 9.41 -6.53
N ILE A 113 -2.52 9.54 -5.74
CA ILE A 113 -2.47 10.46 -4.60
C ILE A 113 -2.61 11.92 -5.06
N LEU A 114 -1.87 12.32 -6.10
CA LEU A 114 -1.94 13.68 -6.64
C LEU A 114 -3.29 13.99 -7.27
N SER A 115 -3.88 13.03 -8.01
CA SER A 115 -5.21 13.19 -8.61
C SER A 115 -6.28 13.43 -7.55
N GLN A 116 -6.22 12.74 -6.42
CA GLN A 116 -7.16 12.98 -5.33
C GLN A 116 -7.04 14.40 -4.77
N GLN A 117 -5.80 14.88 -4.56
CA GLN A 117 -5.57 16.26 -4.11
C GLN A 117 -6.17 17.29 -5.09
N THR A 118 -6.03 17.07 -6.39
CA THR A 118 -6.64 17.95 -7.40
C THR A 118 -8.16 17.90 -7.41
N PHE A 119 -8.77 16.74 -7.13
CA PHE A 119 -10.23 16.58 -7.06
C PHE A 119 -10.83 17.27 -5.83
N TYR A 120 -10.17 17.19 -4.66
CA TYR A 120 -10.62 17.96 -3.49
C TYR A 120 -10.47 19.46 -3.71
N LEU A 121 -9.40 19.91 -4.36
CA LEU A 121 -9.19 21.34 -4.64
C LEU A 121 -10.27 21.89 -5.59
N SER A 122 -10.65 21.13 -6.63
CA SER A 122 -11.71 21.54 -7.55
C SER A 122 -13.09 21.51 -6.89
N MET A 123 -13.35 20.56 -6.00
CA MET A 123 -14.59 20.51 -5.21
C MET A 123 -14.74 21.75 -4.31
N TRP A 124 -13.67 22.18 -3.63
CA TRP A 124 -13.66 23.38 -2.79
C TRP A 124 -13.83 24.68 -3.60
N LEU A 125 -13.35 24.72 -4.84
CA LEU A 125 -13.51 25.88 -5.73
C LEU A 125 -14.92 26.01 -6.34
N ILE A 126 -15.73 24.94 -6.31
CA ILE A 126 -17.07 24.89 -6.91
C ILE A 126 -18.18 24.94 -5.84
N ALA A 127 -17.85 24.82 -4.55
CA ALA A 127 -18.83 24.95 -3.47
C ALA A 127 -19.40 26.38 -3.43
N PRO A 128 -20.72 26.58 -3.68
CA PRO A 128 -21.33 27.89 -3.53
C PRO A 128 -21.41 28.21 -2.03
N THR A 129 -20.88 29.38 -1.65
CA THR A 129 -21.11 29.99 -0.33
C THR A 129 -22.57 30.33 -0.12
#